data_AF-X1KUL5-F1
#
_entry.id   AF-X1KUL5-F1
#
_cell.length_a   1.000
_cell.length_b   1.000
_cell.length_c   1.000
_cell.angle_alpha   90.00
_cell.angle_beta   90.00
_cell.angle_gamma   90.00
#
_symmetry.space_group_name_H-M   'P 1'
#
loop_
_entity.id
_entity.type
_entity.pdbx_description
1 polymer ?
#
loop_
_entity_poly.entity_id
_entity_poly.type
_entity_poly.pdbx_seq_one_letter_code
_entity_poly.pdbx_strand_id
1 'polypeptide(L)'
;MFDYIFTIGCFDKLHKGHIKLLEYMQKHTEKIIVGLHDNNSIEKLKNISDIDPYDNRKKNLEKYAHDVFKIDNVDPTMAIQKYILNNFTQDLLAIKIGSSKDNSKVIKSDYTGNLFFIHHYNDTFKNTCQNNNLIVTRTDKNCGWGQKLIGYKKNWCFIRADDNKNFPAIDYIKKIMPIKYLPYSKEISATKLRDFKNNKLGLMNYLLHKVVDILDEHNIPYYLDCGTLLGCVRENGLMEKDTDVDVTIHLSNWDKLKFIDFNKYGLQRTRIANGFPNKKAGNMISVKTKFSNIYCDIYTNPAFPLLDNKILNGKSYNIPLNSELYLTQLYGNWQRPSRRHANTIFHRGNGLVNSEYSKFWDKDFEIFKC
;
A
#
# COMPACT_ATOMS: atom_id res chain seq x y z
N MET A 1 -4.93 16.73 18.17
CA MET A 1 -3.76 16.30 17.36
C MET A 1 -2.78 15.64 18.31
N PHE A 2 -2.17 14.52 17.95
CA PHE A 2 -1.17 13.87 18.79
C PHE A 2 0.16 14.60 18.69
N ASP A 3 0.92 14.69 19.79
CA ASP A 3 2.27 15.26 19.78
C ASP A 3 3.20 14.40 18.93
N TYR A 4 3.03 13.07 19.02
CA TYR A 4 3.81 12.08 18.29
C TYR A 4 2.92 10.91 17.88
N ILE A 5 3.09 10.44 16.64
CA ILE A 5 2.56 9.13 16.21
C ILE A 5 3.72 8.19 15.93
N PHE A 6 3.71 7.03 16.57
CA PHE A 6 4.64 5.95 16.33
C PHE A 6 4.05 4.92 15.36
N THR A 7 4.89 4.39 14.49
CA THR A 7 4.61 3.18 13.70
C THR A 7 5.88 2.36 13.56
N ILE A 8 5.75 1.06 13.32
CA ILE A 8 6.88 0.20 12.98
C ILE A 8 6.58 -0.62 11.74
N GLY A 9 7.62 -1.01 11.03
CA GLY A 9 7.47 -1.93 9.91
C GLY A 9 8.78 -2.30 9.23
N CYS A 10 8.71 -3.32 8.39
CA CYS A 10 9.82 -3.69 7.52
C CYS A 10 10.01 -2.68 6.39
N PHE A 11 8.91 -2.15 5.84
CA PHE A 11 8.89 -1.29 4.65
C PHE A 11 9.78 -1.85 3.53
N ASP A 12 9.75 -3.17 3.36
CA ASP A 12 10.74 -3.92 2.61
C ASP A 12 10.84 -3.52 1.13
N LYS A 13 9.74 -3.00 0.58
CA LYS A 13 9.73 -1.97 -0.47
C LYS A 13 8.63 -0.97 -0.12
N LEU A 14 8.88 0.32 -0.30
CA LEU A 14 7.85 1.34 -0.07
C LEU A 14 6.82 1.29 -1.21
N HIS A 15 5.52 1.28 -0.88
CA HIS A 15 4.42 1.21 -1.86
C HIS A 15 3.23 2.04 -1.38
N LYS A 16 2.23 2.21 -2.24
CA LYS A 16 1.06 3.08 -2.04
C LYS A 16 0.32 2.80 -0.72
N GLY A 17 0.09 1.53 -0.34
CA GLY A 17 -0.41 1.19 0.99
C GLY A 17 0.40 1.76 2.17
N HIS A 18 1.73 1.72 2.13
CA HIS A 18 2.57 2.37 3.16
C HIS A 18 2.42 3.90 3.12
N ILE A 19 2.36 4.49 1.93
CA ILE A 19 2.21 5.94 1.74
C ILE A 19 0.86 6.41 2.31
N LYS A 20 -0.25 5.72 1.99
CA LYS A 20 -1.58 6.02 2.54
C LYS A 20 -1.62 5.95 4.06
N LEU A 21 -0.94 4.96 4.66
CA LEU A 21 -0.80 4.85 6.11
C LEU A 21 -0.08 6.07 6.69
N LEU A 22 1.04 6.48 6.09
CA LEU A 22 1.83 7.64 6.54
C LEU A 22 1.10 8.96 6.32
N GLU A 23 0.47 9.18 5.17
CA GLU A 23 -0.36 10.35 4.87
C GLU A 23 -1.55 10.47 5.84
N TYR A 24 -2.15 9.34 6.24
CA TYR A 24 -3.17 9.36 7.29
C TYR A 24 -2.61 9.85 8.63
N MET A 25 -1.41 9.40 9.01
CA MET A 25 -0.75 9.83 10.24
C MET A 25 -0.44 11.33 10.20
N GLN A 26 0.00 11.87 9.06
CA GLN A 26 0.32 13.30 8.88
C GLN A 26 -0.88 14.21 9.12
N LYS A 27 -2.12 13.72 8.91
CA LYS A 27 -3.34 14.46 9.24
C LYS A 27 -3.60 14.58 10.75
N HIS A 28 -2.92 13.78 11.57
CA HIS A 28 -3.18 13.65 13.01
C HIS A 28 -1.98 14.02 13.89
N THR A 29 -0.81 14.25 13.30
CA THR A 29 0.40 14.73 14.00
C THR A 29 1.34 15.40 12.99
N GLU A 30 2.19 16.29 13.49
CA GLU A 30 3.33 16.82 12.74
C GLU A 30 4.59 15.94 12.90
N LYS A 31 4.64 15.06 13.91
CA LYS A 31 5.84 14.29 14.28
C LYS A 31 5.58 12.79 14.23
N ILE A 32 5.75 12.20 13.05
CA ILE A 32 5.70 10.75 12.87
C ILE A 32 7.07 10.15 13.17
N ILE A 33 7.12 9.17 14.07
CA ILE A 33 8.30 8.39 14.39
C ILE A 33 8.15 6.98 13.80
N VAL A 34 9.09 6.57 12.96
CA VAL A 34 9.06 5.24 12.32
C VAL A 34 10.17 4.34 12.86
N GLY A 35 9.80 3.20 13.44
CA GLY A 35 10.73 2.11 13.69
C GLY A 35 10.91 1.25 12.43
N LEU A 36 12.11 1.25 11.87
CA LEU A 36 12.43 0.56 10.63
C LEU A 36 13.29 -0.68 10.89
N HIS A 37 12.78 -1.87 10.55
CA HIS A 37 13.59 -3.09 10.61
C HIS A 37 14.75 -3.06 9.63
N ASP A 38 15.91 -3.54 10.05
CA ASP A 38 17.07 -3.75 9.18
C ASP A 38 16.96 -5.02 8.36
N ASN A 39 17.84 -5.20 7.38
CA ASN A 39 17.76 -6.32 6.45
C ASN A 39 17.84 -7.68 7.19
N ASN A 40 18.73 -7.80 8.19
CA ASN A 40 18.91 -9.03 8.97
C ASN A 40 17.67 -9.41 9.79
N SER A 41 17.02 -8.45 10.45
CA SER A 41 15.79 -8.71 11.21
C SER A 41 14.61 -9.02 10.29
N ILE A 42 14.54 -8.41 9.10
CA ILE A 42 13.52 -8.73 8.09
C ILE A 42 13.71 -10.14 7.54
N GLU A 43 14.94 -10.56 7.24
CA GLU A 43 15.25 -11.92 6.79
C GLU A 43 14.76 -12.96 7.80
N LYS A 44 15.02 -12.74 9.10
CA LYS A 44 14.54 -13.62 10.18
C LYS A 44 13.01 -13.60 10.33
N LEU A 45 12.38 -12.43 10.18
CA LEU A 45 10.93 -12.26 10.33
C LEU A 45 10.11 -12.86 9.19
N LYS A 46 10.60 -12.69 7.96
CA LYS A 46 9.82 -12.96 6.74
C LYS A 46 10.40 -14.07 5.86
N ASN A 47 11.63 -14.51 6.12
CA ASN A 47 12.35 -15.46 5.27
C ASN A 47 12.46 -14.99 3.80
N ILE A 48 12.81 -13.72 3.60
CA ILE A 48 12.95 -13.09 2.26
C ILE A 48 14.30 -12.39 2.14
N SER A 49 14.95 -12.48 0.97
CA SER A 49 16.27 -11.88 0.70
C SER A 49 16.24 -10.65 -0.23
N ASP A 50 15.17 -10.44 -1.00
CA ASP A 50 15.04 -9.31 -1.96
C ASP A 50 14.68 -7.97 -1.29
N ILE A 51 15.34 -7.59 -0.20
CA ILE A 51 14.99 -6.42 0.61
C ILE A 51 15.72 -5.18 0.08
N ASP A 52 15.02 -4.06 -0.13
CA ASP A 52 15.71 -2.80 -0.45
C ASP A 52 16.72 -2.46 0.68
N PRO A 53 17.92 -1.94 0.37
CA PRO A 53 18.90 -1.60 1.40
C PRO A 53 18.29 -0.69 2.48
N TYR A 54 18.67 -0.90 3.74
CA TYR A 54 18.17 -0.14 4.88
C TYR A 54 18.21 1.37 4.64
N ASP A 55 19.34 1.89 4.14
CA ASP A 55 19.50 3.33 3.89
C ASP A 55 18.55 3.87 2.83
N ASN A 56 18.25 3.08 1.79
CA ASN A 56 17.27 3.45 0.77
C ASN A 56 15.85 3.51 1.35
N ARG A 57 15.50 2.52 2.18
CA ARG A 57 14.19 2.49 2.86
C ARG A 57 14.06 3.66 3.84
N LYS A 58 15.09 3.94 4.63
CA LYS A 58 15.16 5.08 5.56
C LYS A 58 14.96 6.40 4.82
N LYS A 59 15.74 6.65 3.76
CA LYS A 59 15.64 7.87 2.92
C LYS A 59 14.23 8.06 2.33
N ASN A 60 13.57 6.98 1.94
CA ASN A 60 12.21 7.05 1.40
C ASN A 60 11.16 7.37 2.48
N LEU A 61 11.38 6.94 3.72
CA LEU A 61 10.50 7.19 4.86
C LEU A 61 10.69 8.59 5.46
N GLU A 62 11.90 9.14 5.43
CA GLU A 62 12.22 10.51 5.91
C GLU A 62 11.42 11.61 5.18
N LYS A 63 10.83 11.31 4.03
CA LYS A 63 9.89 12.21 3.34
C LYS A 63 8.57 12.42 4.08
N TYR A 64 8.21 11.46 4.95
CA TYR A 64 6.94 11.44 5.69
C TYR A 64 7.15 11.47 7.20
N ALA A 65 8.28 10.93 7.68
CA ALA A 65 8.61 10.79 9.08
C ALA A 65 9.46 11.95 9.59
N HIS A 66 9.15 12.40 10.81
CA HIS A 66 10.01 13.32 11.55
C HIS A 66 11.33 12.65 11.95
N ASP A 67 11.28 11.36 12.32
CA ASP A 67 12.48 10.58 12.62
C ASP A 67 12.27 9.09 12.33
N VAL A 68 13.37 8.39 12.06
CA VAL A 68 13.42 6.97 11.72
C VAL A 68 14.53 6.28 12.52
N PHE A 69 14.15 5.35 13.41
CA PHE A 69 15.10 4.58 14.20
C PHE A 69 15.21 3.12 13.74
N LYS A 70 16.40 2.56 13.88
CA LYS A 70 16.72 1.19 13.46
C LYS A 70 16.14 0.16 14.44
N ILE A 71 15.56 -0.91 13.89
CA ILE A 71 15.20 -2.13 14.61
C ILE A 71 16.07 -3.27 14.06
N ASP A 72 16.89 -3.88 14.89
CA ASP A 72 17.86 -4.94 14.52
C ASP A 72 17.47 -6.34 15.03
N ASN A 73 16.29 -6.47 15.65
CA ASN A 73 15.74 -7.71 16.17
C ASN A 73 14.31 -7.96 15.64
N VAL A 74 13.88 -9.21 15.67
CA VAL A 74 12.50 -9.65 15.39
C VAL A 74 11.53 -8.97 16.37
N ASP A 75 11.91 -8.86 17.65
CA ASP A 75 11.16 -8.10 18.66
C ASP A 75 11.68 -6.66 18.76
N PRO A 76 10.86 -5.65 18.43
CA PRO A 76 11.26 -4.25 18.41
C PRO A 76 11.28 -3.60 19.80
N THR A 77 10.86 -4.29 20.86
CA THR A 77 10.69 -3.73 22.22
C THR A 77 11.91 -2.97 22.70
N MET A 78 13.10 -3.57 22.60
CA MET A 78 14.35 -2.94 23.05
C MET A 78 14.71 -1.70 22.23
N ALA A 79 14.46 -1.72 20.92
CA ALA A 79 14.73 -0.59 20.04
C ALA A 79 13.82 0.59 20.38
N ILE A 80 12.52 0.34 20.60
CA ILE A 80 11.54 1.35 21.01
C ILE A 80 11.95 1.95 22.37
N GLN A 81 12.30 1.12 23.35
CA GLN A 81 12.74 1.57 24.67
C GLN A 81 13.95 2.49 24.60
N LYS A 82 14.99 2.08 23.87
CA LYS A 82 16.20 2.89 23.67
C LYS A 82 15.90 4.21 22.97
N TYR A 83 15.06 4.18 21.92
CA TYR A 83 14.69 5.37 21.19
C TYR A 83 13.98 6.39 22.09
N ILE A 84 12.98 5.94 22.86
CA ILE A 84 12.25 6.84 23.76
C ILE A 84 13.17 7.38 24.85
N LEU A 85 14.00 6.52 25.46
CA LEU A 85 14.94 6.92 26.50
C LEU A 85 15.95 7.96 26.00
N ASN A 86 16.43 7.85 24.77
CA ASN A 86 17.43 8.77 24.25
C ASN A 86 16.85 10.10 23.77
N ASN A 87 15.63 10.11 23.22
CA ASN A 87 15.09 11.28 22.53
C ASN A 87 14.07 12.08 23.35
N PHE A 88 13.48 11.50 24.41
CA PHE A 88 12.40 12.14 25.15
C PHE A 88 12.74 12.44 26.61
N THR A 89 13.98 12.15 27.04
CA THR A 89 14.38 12.32 28.44
C THR A 89 14.89 13.71 28.79
N GLN A 90 15.22 14.56 27.81
CA GLN A 90 15.89 15.83 28.10
C GLN A 90 15.07 17.10 27.88
N ASP A 91 14.09 17.16 26.97
CA ASP A 91 13.31 18.40 26.84
C ASP A 91 11.83 18.18 26.44
N LEU A 92 10.97 19.00 27.06
CA LEU A 92 9.57 19.35 26.79
C LEU A 92 8.39 18.51 27.33
N LEU A 93 8.50 17.23 27.71
CA LEU A 93 7.28 16.44 28.04
C LEU A 93 7.36 15.48 29.23
N ALA A 94 8.51 15.40 29.90
CA ALA A 94 8.73 14.51 31.03
C ALA A 94 8.51 15.21 32.39
N ILE A 95 7.60 14.69 33.20
CA ILE A 95 7.40 15.10 34.60
C ILE A 95 8.26 14.18 35.48
N LYS A 96 9.29 14.76 36.09
CA LYS A 96 10.18 14.05 37.01
C LYS A 96 9.46 13.80 38.33
N ILE A 97 9.04 12.56 38.54
CA ILE A 97 8.33 12.13 39.76
C ILE A 97 9.34 11.72 40.84
N GLY A 98 10.42 11.04 40.46
CA GLY A 98 11.40 10.52 41.41
C GLY A 98 10.87 9.34 42.22
N SER A 99 11.54 8.99 43.32
CA SER A 99 11.15 7.92 44.25
C SER A 99 10.11 8.39 45.28
N SER A 100 9.43 7.45 45.94
CA SER A 100 8.51 7.73 47.05
C SER A 100 8.68 6.68 48.16
N LYS A 101 8.59 7.12 49.42
CA LYS A 101 8.51 6.19 50.57
C LYS A 101 7.10 5.62 50.75
N ASP A 102 6.10 6.40 50.31
CA ASP A 102 4.67 6.08 50.43
C ASP A 102 4.11 5.56 49.11
N ASN A 103 2.94 4.91 49.16
CA ASN A 103 2.27 4.34 47.98
C ASN A 103 1.87 5.39 46.92
N SER A 104 1.91 6.67 47.28
CA SER A 104 1.57 7.80 46.43
C SER A 104 2.55 8.94 46.61
N LYS A 105 2.69 9.78 45.58
CA LYS A 105 3.51 10.99 45.61
C LYS A 105 2.78 12.14 44.95
N VAL A 106 2.83 13.29 45.62
CA VAL A 106 2.23 14.54 45.14
C VAL A 106 3.32 15.40 44.51
N ILE A 107 3.04 15.96 43.34
CA ILE A 107 3.94 16.84 42.59
C ILE A 107 3.16 18.08 42.19
N LYS A 108 3.70 19.26 42.48
CA LYS A 108 3.14 20.50 41.95
C LYS A 108 3.30 20.52 40.43
N SER A 109 2.20 20.60 39.70
CA SER A 109 2.19 20.62 38.24
C SER A 109 0.88 21.19 37.72
N ASP A 110 0.96 22.08 36.74
CA ASP A 110 -0.22 22.60 36.03
C ASP A 110 -0.76 21.61 34.98
N TYR A 111 -0.16 20.42 34.86
CA TYR A 111 -0.62 19.38 33.95
C TYR A 111 -1.86 18.67 34.49
N THR A 112 -2.94 18.66 33.70
CA THR A 112 -4.23 18.07 34.08
C THR A 112 -4.55 16.75 33.36
N GLY A 113 -3.67 16.27 32.49
CA GLY A 113 -3.92 15.07 31.67
C GLY A 113 -3.43 13.76 32.29
N ASN A 114 -3.60 12.66 31.55
CA ASN A 114 -3.07 11.36 31.93
C ASN A 114 -1.56 11.26 31.62
N LEU A 115 -0.84 10.50 32.42
CA LEU A 115 0.55 10.14 32.20
C LEU A 115 0.67 8.66 31.84
N PHE A 116 1.72 8.34 31.11
CA PHE A 116 2.28 7.00 31.10
C PHE A 116 3.70 7.05 31.69
N PHE A 117 4.15 5.92 32.23
CA PHE A 117 5.42 5.85 32.96
C PHE A 117 6.35 4.87 32.27
N ILE A 118 7.61 5.27 32.10
CA ILE A 118 8.64 4.39 31.55
C ILE A 118 9.63 4.06 32.67
N HIS A 119 9.76 2.77 32.97
CA HIS A 119 10.75 2.24 33.91
C HIS A 119 11.00 0.74 33.65
N HIS A 120 12.06 0.21 34.24
CA HIS A 120 12.48 -1.20 34.08
C HIS A 120 11.89 -2.16 35.14
N TYR A 121 11.09 -1.65 36.07
CA TYR A 121 10.46 -2.43 37.15
C TYR A 121 9.08 -2.97 36.75
N ASN A 122 8.58 -3.96 37.50
CA ASN A 122 7.22 -4.51 37.32
C ASN A 122 6.13 -3.67 37.99
N ASP A 123 6.52 -2.54 38.58
CA ASP A 123 5.63 -1.61 39.24
C ASP A 123 4.59 -1.07 38.24
N THR A 124 3.40 -0.76 38.72
CA THR A 124 2.36 -0.12 37.90
C THR A 124 1.93 1.16 38.57
N PHE A 125 1.58 2.18 37.78
CA PHE A 125 1.28 3.51 38.30
C PHE A 125 0.07 4.11 37.58
N LYS A 126 -0.69 4.91 38.32
CA LYS A 126 -1.73 5.80 37.79
C LYS A 126 -1.46 7.22 38.25
N ASN A 127 -1.98 8.20 37.51
CA ASN A 127 -2.01 9.58 37.98
C ASN A 127 -3.44 10.12 38.10
N THR A 128 -3.63 11.03 39.03
CA THR A 128 -4.80 11.91 39.12
C THR A 128 -4.33 13.35 39.28
N CYS A 129 -5.17 14.30 38.89
CA CYS A 129 -4.85 15.73 38.95
C CYS A 129 -5.90 16.44 39.80
N GLN A 130 -5.47 17.15 40.85
CA GLN A 130 -6.35 17.90 41.76
C GLN A 130 -5.63 19.17 42.24
N ASN A 131 -6.25 20.34 42.12
CA ASN A 131 -5.78 21.61 42.68
C ASN A 131 -4.28 21.91 42.38
N ASN A 132 -3.89 21.92 41.10
CA ASN A 132 -2.50 22.09 40.62
C ASN A 132 -1.49 21.07 41.18
N ASN A 133 -2.00 19.92 41.63
CA ASN A 133 -1.18 18.79 42.01
C ASN A 133 -1.45 17.60 41.11
N LEU A 134 -0.37 16.99 40.66
CA LEU A 134 -0.33 15.68 40.06
C LEU A 134 -0.02 14.67 41.16
N ILE A 135 -0.94 13.73 41.38
CA ILE A 135 -0.80 12.65 42.35
C ILE A 135 -0.50 11.38 41.57
N VAL A 136 0.65 10.76 41.83
CA VAL A 136 1.03 9.47 41.23
C VAL A 136 0.91 8.39 42.30
N THR A 137 0.17 7.33 42.02
CA THR A 137 -0.08 6.22 42.94
C THR A 137 0.40 4.91 42.31
N ARG A 138 1.16 4.12 43.06
CA ARG A 138 1.53 2.75 42.71
C ARG A 138 0.30 1.83 42.82
N THR A 139 0.06 1.00 41.81
CA THR A 139 -1.16 0.19 41.69
C THR A 139 -0.95 -1.32 41.84
N ASP A 140 0.29 -1.82 41.76
CA ASP A 140 0.59 -3.24 41.94
C ASP A 140 0.79 -3.63 43.43
N LYS A 141 1.29 -2.69 44.25
CA LYS A 141 1.55 -2.90 45.68
C LYS A 141 1.27 -1.63 46.47
N ASN A 142 0.83 -1.80 47.72
CA ASN A 142 0.57 -0.70 48.65
C ASN A 142 1.84 -0.32 49.44
N CYS A 143 2.89 0.09 48.73
CA CYS A 143 4.15 0.54 49.32
C CYS A 143 4.83 1.58 48.43
N GLY A 144 5.87 2.23 48.95
CA GLY A 144 6.72 3.13 48.17
C GLY A 144 7.46 2.46 47.00
N TRP A 145 8.24 3.27 46.29
CA TRP A 145 9.07 2.85 45.17
C TRP A 145 10.42 3.57 45.20
N GLY A 146 11.50 2.82 44.96
CA GLY A 146 12.87 3.34 45.08
C GLY A 146 13.40 4.01 43.81
N GLN A 147 12.77 3.76 42.67
CA GLN A 147 13.24 4.22 41.37
C GLN A 147 12.94 5.69 41.09
N LYS A 148 13.79 6.31 40.26
CA LYS A 148 13.53 7.63 39.70
C LYS A 148 12.45 7.54 38.63
N LEU A 149 11.18 7.61 39.05
CA LEU A 149 10.04 7.53 38.16
C LEU A 149 9.94 8.79 37.28
N ILE A 150 9.65 8.60 36.00
CA ILE A 150 9.41 9.67 35.03
C ILE A 150 8.07 9.39 34.35
N GLY A 151 7.21 10.41 34.32
CA GLY A 151 5.90 10.35 33.68
C GLY A 151 5.88 11.22 32.43
N TYR A 152 5.22 10.75 31.38
CA TYR A 152 5.13 11.41 30.09
C TYR A 152 3.67 11.69 29.76
N LYS A 153 3.39 12.87 29.19
CA LYS A 153 2.03 13.25 28.78
C LYS A 153 1.48 12.23 27.79
N LYS A 154 0.29 11.67 28.08
CA LYS A 154 -0.37 10.66 27.25
C LYS A 154 -1.03 11.27 26.00
N ASN A 155 -0.26 12.01 25.21
CA ASN A 155 -0.69 12.57 23.91
C ASN A 155 0.06 11.93 22.74
N TRP A 156 0.54 10.69 22.92
CA TRP A 156 1.17 9.89 21.87
C TRP A 156 0.20 8.79 21.42
N CYS A 157 0.38 8.31 20.20
CA CYS A 157 -0.39 7.19 19.68
C CYS A 157 0.49 6.26 18.84
N PHE A 158 0.23 4.96 18.94
CA PHE A 158 0.78 4.00 18.01
C PHE A 158 -0.25 3.69 16.92
N ILE A 159 0.10 3.90 15.65
CA ILE A 159 -0.78 3.61 14.51
C ILE A 159 -0.17 2.51 13.66
N ARG A 160 -0.99 1.54 13.26
CA ARG A 160 -0.62 0.50 12.28
C ARG A 160 -1.82 0.01 11.49
N ALA A 161 -1.58 -0.77 10.44
CA ALA A 161 -2.64 -1.49 9.76
C ALA A 161 -3.20 -2.64 10.63
N ASP A 162 -4.46 -3.02 10.36
CA ASP A 162 -5.23 -4.04 11.10
C ASP A 162 -4.98 -5.48 10.62
N ASP A 163 -4.11 -5.67 9.64
CA ASP A 163 -3.68 -6.95 9.07
C ASP A 163 -2.85 -7.81 10.04
N ASN A 164 -2.20 -7.17 11.01
CA ASN A 164 -1.43 -7.86 12.03
C ASN A 164 -1.64 -7.20 13.40
N LYS A 165 -2.67 -7.65 14.11
CA LYS A 165 -3.02 -7.17 15.46
C LYS A 165 -2.16 -7.79 16.56
N ASN A 166 -1.47 -8.90 16.29
CA ASN A 166 -0.66 -9.64 17.26
C ASN A 166 0.82 -9.58 16.86
N PHE A 167 1.44 -8.44 17.10
CA PHE A 167 2.81 -8.17 16.66
C PHE A 167 3.79 -8.13 17.84
N PRO A 168 5.08 -8.44 17.59
CA PRO A 168 6.13 -8.30 18.61
C PRO A 168 6.16 -6.87 19.19
N ALA A 169 6.27 -6.75 20.52
CA ALA A 169 6.15 -5.52 21.33
C ALA A 169 4.74 -4.96 21.64
N ILE A 170 3.65 -5.62 21.23
CA ILE A 170 2.29 -5.12 21.52
C ILE A 170 2.04 -4.85 23.01
N ASP A 171 2.50 -5.73 23.90
CA ASP A 171 2.27 -5.60 25.34
C ASP A 171 3.04 -4.42 25.93
N TYR A 172 4.25 -4.17 25.43
CA TYR A 172 5.02 -2.99 25.82
C TYR A 172 4.35 -1.71 25.33
N ILE A 173 3.92 -1.66 24.07
CA ILE A 173 3.26 -0.48 23.50
C ILE A 173 1.95 -0.17 24.23
N LYS A 174 1.10 -1.17 24.50
CA LYS A 174 -0.14 -1.01 25.26
C LYS A 174 0.08 -0.39 26.65
N LYS A 175 1.22 -0.66 27.29
CA LYS A 175 1.57 -0.08 28.59
C LYS A 175 1.89 1.42 28.50
N ILE A 176 2.42 1.89 27.37
CA ILE A 176 2.94 3.26 27.25
C ILE A 176 2.09 4.18 26.36
N MET A 177 1.30 3.66 25.42
CA MET A 177 0.45 4.49 24.55
C MET A 177 -0.75 3.72 23.96
N PRO A 178 -1.85 4.41 23.61
CA PRO A 178 -2.97 3.79 22.90
C PRO A 178 -2.57 3.33 21.50
N ILE A 179 -3.16 2.22 21.05
CA ILE A 179 -2.99 1.68 19.70
C ILE A 179 -4.25 1.97 18.87
N LYS A 180 -4.06 2.55 17.68
CA LYS A 180 -5.11 2.72 16.67
C LYS A 180 -4.80 1.86 15.45
N TYR A 181 -5.77 1.05 15.06
CA TYR A 181 -5.69 0.23 13.85
C TYR A 181 -6.41 0.93 12.70
N LEU A 182 -5.78 0.94 11.53
CA LEU A 182 -6.41 1.39 10.29
C LEU A 182 -6.74 0.20 9.41
N PRO A 183 -7.84 0.25 8.63
CA PRO A 183 -8.18 -0.80 7.69
C PRO A 183 -7.00 -1.02 6.73
N TYR A 184 -6.54 -2.27 6.66
CA TYR A 184 -5.50 -2.65 5.72
C TYR A 184 -6.03 -2.44 4.30
N SER A 185 -5.37 -1.58 3.53
CA SER A 185 -5.64 -1.48 2.11
C SER A 185 -5.22 -2.78 1.45
N LYS A 186 -6.14 -3.52 0.82
CA LYS A 186 -5.90 -4.76 0.05
C LYS A 186 -4.92 -4.61 -1.13
N GLU A 187 -4.24 -3.48 -1.24
CA GLU A 187 -3.13 -3.30 -2.17
C GLU A 187 -2.03 -4.33 -1.88
N ILE A 188 -1.55 -4.96 -2.96
CA ILE A 188 -0.60 -6.07 -2.90
C ILE A 188 0.68 -5.61 -2.19
N SER A 189 1.03 -6.25 -1.07
CA SER A 189 2.25 -5.94 -0.34
C SER A 189 3.50 -6.25 -1.18
N ALA A 190 4.58 -5.50 -0.96
CA ALA A 190 5.89 -5.79 -1.54
C ALA A 190 6.40 -7.22 -1.25
N THR A 191 5.88 -7.84 -0.20
CA THR A 191 6.17 -9.23 0.15
C THR A 191 5.46 -10.21 -0.80
N LYS A 192 4.19 -9.96 -1.19
CA LYS A 192 3.50 -10.76 -2.23
C LYS A 192 4.16 -10.66 -3.61
N LEU A 193 4.90 -9.58 -3.85
CA LEU A 193 5.66 -9.35 -5.09
C LEU A 193 6.89 -10.24 -5.28
N ARG A 194 7.40 -10.84 -4.20
CA ARG A 194 8.66 -11.60 -4.19
C ARG A 194 8.50 -13.10 -4.45
N ASP A 195 7.29 -13.64 -4.32
CA ASP A 195 6.98 -15.05 -4.57
C ASP A 195 6.85 -15.40 -6.08
N PHE A 196 7.06 -14.42 -6.97
CA PHE A 196 6.77 -14.58 -8.39
C PHE A 196 7.80 -15.35 -9.22
N LYS A 197 8.87 -15.87 -8.60
CA LYS A 197 9.73 -16.85 -9.31
C LYS A 197 8.95 -18.12 -9.67
N ASN A 198 7.95 -18.48 -8.87
CA ASN A 198 7.09 -19.66 -9.05
C ASN A 198 5.58 -19.34 -9.14
N ASN A 199 5.16 -18.07 -9.00
CA ASN A 199 3.74 -17.67 -9.07
C ASN A 199 3.47 -16.69 -10.22
N LYS A 200 3.45 -17.21 -11.44
CA LYS A 200 3.18 -16.47 -12.68
C LYS A 200 1.84 -15.72 -12.64
N LEU A 201 0.79 -16.39 -12.20
CA LEU A 201 -0.57 -15.84 -12.15
C LEU A 201 -0.65 -14.65 -11.19
N GLY A 202 -0.02 -14.74 -10.02
CA GLY A 202 0.04 -13.63 -9.08
C GLY A 202 0.78 -12.42 -9.63
N LEU A 203 1.84 -12.63 -10.43
CA LEU A 203 2.56 -11.55 -11.08
C LEU A 203 1.71 -10.85 -12.14
N MET A 204 0.98 -11.62 -12.95
CA MET A 204 0.04 -11.06 -13.93
C MET A 204 -1.02 -10.20 -13.23
N ASN A 205 -1.60 -10.70 -12.14
CA ASN A 205 -2.55 -9.93 -11.33
C ASN A 205 -1.93 -8.63 -10.79
N TYR A 206 -0.71 -8.71 -10.24
CA TYR A 206 -0.01 -7.52 -9.77
C TYR A 206 0.22 -6.50 -10.88
N LEU A 207 0.72 -6.95 -12.03
CA LEU A 207 1.05 -6.07 -13.15
C LEU A 207 -0.22 -5.40 -13.69
N LEU A 208 -1.31 -6.16 -13.83
CA LEU A 208 -2.61 -5.63 -14.22
C LEU A 208 -3.12 -4.58 -13.21
N HIS A 209 -3.14 -4.91 -11.91
CA HIS A 209 -3.54 -3.97 -10.87
C HIS A 209 -2.74 -2.67 -10.91
N LYS A 210 -1.41 -2.77 -11.08
CA LYS A 210 -0.50 -1.63 -11.14
C LYS A 210 -0.73 -0.74 -12.35
N VAL A 211 -0.87 -1.34 -13.53
CA VAL A 211 -1.13 -0.55 -14.75
C VAL A 211 -2.46 0.17 -14.64
N VAL A 212 -3.50 -0.51 -14.18
CA VAL A 212 -4.81 0.11 -13.93
C VAL A 212 -4.72 1.29 -12.94
N ASP A 213 -4.03 1.11 -11.80
CA ASP A 213 -3.87 2.21 -10.83
C ASP A 213 -3.18 3.43 -11.45
N ILE A 214 -2.23 3.22 -12.37
CA ILE A 214 -1.54 4.29 -13.09
C ILE A 214 -2.49 4.97 -14.07
N LEU A 215 -3.29 4.20 -14.82
CA LEU A 215 -4.28 4.78 -15.74
C LEU A 215 -5.33 5.61 -14.99
N ASP A 216 -5.82 5.11 -13.86
CA ASP A 216 -6.75 5.83 -12.98
C ASP A 216 -6.13 7.13 -12.44
N GLU A 217 -4.89 7.07 -11.95
CA GLU A 217 -4.16 8.24 -11.43
C GLU A 217 -3.97 9.34 -12.50
N HIS A 218 -3.83 8.96 -13.76
CA HIS A 218 -3.68 9.88 -14.90
C HIS A 218 -5.01 10.24 -15.57
N ASN A 219 -6.14 9.83 -15.02
CA ASN A 219 -7.49 10.02 -15.58
C ASN A 219 -7.57 9.53 -17.04
N ILE A 220 -7.08 8.31 -17.28
CA ILE A 220 -7.14 7.64 -18.57
C ILE A 220 -8.15 6.48 -18.46
N PRO A 221 -9.36 6.62 -19.04
CA PRO A 221 -10.33 5.53 -19.08
C PRO A 221 -9.77 4.30 -19.80
N TYR A 222 -10.02 3.13 -19.22
CA TYR A 222 -9.55 1.85 -19.74
C TYR A 222 -10.64 0.77 -19.60
N TYR A 223 -10.46 -0.32 -20.33
CA TYR A 223 -11.18 -1.57 -20.10
C TYR A 223 -10.24 -2.79 -20.28
N LEU A 224 -10.55 -3.91 -19.64
CA LEU A 224 -9.83 -5.17 -19.84
C LEU A 224 -10.14 -5.71 -21.24
N ASP A 225 -9.11 -6.20 -21.95
CA ASP A 225 -9.26 -6.64 -23.34
C ASP A 225 -8.60 -8.02 -23.57
N CYS A 226 -8.74 -8.57 -24.78
CA CYS A 226 -8.03 -9.76 -25.26
C CYS A 226 -8.06 -10.95 -24.28
N GLY A 227 -6.89 -11.59 -24.04
CA GLY A 227 -6.79 -12.78 -23.20
C GLY A 227 -7.16 -12.48 -21.75
N THR A 228 -6.89 -11.26 -21.31
CA THR A 228 -7.27 -10.78 -19.97
C THR A 228 -8.78 -10.77 -19.81
N LEU A 229 -9.52 -10.10 -20.69
CA LEU A 229 -10.99 -10.12 -20.65
C LEU A 229 -11.56 -11.54 -20.80
N LEU A 230 -11.01 -12.32 -21.73
CA LEU A 230 -11.45 -13.70 -21.97
C LEU A 230 -11.35 -14.56 -20.70
N GLY A 231 -10.22 -14.49 -20.00
CA GLY A 231 -10.06 -15.16 -18.71
C GLY A 231 -11.08 -14.67 -17.70
N CYS A 232 -11.27 -13.34 -17.60
CA CYS A 232 -12.17 -12.73 -16.63
C CYS A 232 -13.62 -13.20 -16.80
N VAL A 233 -14.07 -13.33 -18.05
CA VAL A 233 -15.44 -13.76 -18.38
C VAL A 233 -15.57 -15.28 -18.29
N ARG A 234 -14.63 -16.06 -18.86
CA ARG A 234 -14.75 -17.52 -18.96
C ARG A 234 -14.34 -18.27 -17.70
N GLU A 235 -13.28 -17.84 -17.05
CA GLU A 235 -12.60 -18.56 -15.97
C GLU A 235 -12.71 -17.81 -14.62
N ASN A 236 -13.38 -16.66 -14.61
CA ASN A 236 -13.52 -15.79 -13.43
C ASN A 236 -12.17 -15.39 -12.81
N GLY A 237 -11.14 -15.23 -13.66
CA GLY A 237 -9.76 -14.98 -13.26
C GLY A 237 -8.87 -14.70 -14.47
N LEU A 238 -7.56 -14.56 -14.26
CA LEU A 238 -6.61 -14.52 -15.39
C LEU A 238 -6.25 -15.96 -15.78
N MET A 239 -6.00 -16.20 -17.07
CA MET A 239 -5.63 -17.53 -17.56
C MET A 239 -4.17 -17.84 -17.23
N GLU A 240 -3.88 -18.93 -16.51
CA GLU A 240 -2.50 -19.27 -16.09
C GLU A 240 -1.53 -19.49 -17.27
N LYS A 241 -2.06 -19.92 -18.41
CA LYS A 241 -1.28 -20.16 -19.63
C LYS A 241 -0.79 -18.86 -20.29
N ASP A 242 -1.50 -17.75 -20.12
CA ASP A 242 -1.20 -16.48 -20.79
C ASP A 242 0.11 -15.87 -20.28
N THR A 243 0.84 -15.16 -21.12
CA THR A 243 2.19 -14.66 -20.81
C THR A 243 2.24 -13.17 -20.51
N ASP A 244 1.07 -12.55 -20.50
CA ASP A 244 0.83 -11.13 -20.61
C ASP A 244 -0.57 -10.79 -20.11
N VAL A 245 -0.79 -9.51 -19.86
CA VAL A 245 -2.10 -8.96 -19.53
C VAL A 245 -2.40 -7.77 -20.42
N ASP A 246 -3.66 -7.58 -20.78
CA ASP A 246 -4.08 -6.65 -21.83
C ASP A 246 -5.11 -5.68 -21.28
N VAL A 247 -4.87 -4.39 -21.51
CA VAL A 247 -5.84 -3.32 -21.29
C VAL A 247 -5.90 -2.44 -22.52
N THR A 248 -7.06 -1.83 -22.75
CA THR A 248 -7.25 -0.93 -23.88
C THR A 248 -7.80 0.40 -23.41
N ILE A 249 -7.28 1.47 -23.99
CA ILE A 249 -7.73 2.86 -23.76
C ILE A 249 -8.29 3.44 -25.05
N HIS A 250 -9.04 4.54 -24.93
CA HIS A 250 -9.45 5.28 -26.11
C HIS A 250 -8.26 5.94 -26.82
N LEU A 251 -8.26 5.96 -28.15
CA LEU A 251 -7.19 6.51 -28.97
C LEU A 251 -6.86 7.99 -28.67
N SER A 252 -7.85 8.79 -28.26
CA SER A 252 -7.62 10.18 -27.85
C SER A 252 -6.67 10.34 -26.65
N ASN A 253 -6.45 9.28 -25.86
CA ASN A 253 -5.54 9.27 -24.73
C ASN A 253 -4.11 8.80 -25.09
N TRP A 254 -3.82 8.57 -26.38
CA TRP A 254 -2.51 8.08 -26.82
C TRP A 254 -1.35 8.99 -26.38
N ASP A 255 -1.50 10.31 -26.54
CA ASP A 255 -0.47 11.26 -26.15
C ASP A 255 -0.26 11.25 -24.63
N LYS A 256 -1.34 11.25 -23.84
CA LYS A 256 -1.25 11.13 -22.38
C LYS A 256 -0.47 9.88 -21.98
N LEU A 257 -0.84 8.72 -22.52
CA LEU A 257 -0.17 7.45 -22.24
C LEU A 257 1.33 7.49 -22.59
N LYS A 258 1.70 8.04 -23.76
CA LYS A 258 3.09 8.16 -24.19
C LYS A 258 3.96 8.96 -23.22
N PHE A 259 3.41 10.00 -22.58
CA PHE A 259 4.16 10.86 -21.68
C PHE A 259 4.22 10.36 -20.22
N ILE A 260 3.52 9.29 -19.87
CA ILE A 260 3.63 8.69 -18.53
C ILE A 260 5.03 8.11 -18.30
N ASP A 261 5.73 8.59 -17.28
CA ASP A 261 6.99 7.99 -16.82
C ASP A 261 6.73 6.77 -15.92
N PHE A 262 6.63 5.60 -16.56
CA PHE A 262 6.39 4.33 -15.89
C PHE A 262 7.49 3.95 -14.87
N ASN A 263 8.71 4.51 -14.99
CA ASN A 263 9.80 4.20 -14.06
C ASN A 263 9.50 4.71 -12.65
N LYS A 264 8.76 5.81 -12.50
CA LYS A 264 8.29 6.33 -11.20
C LYS A 264 7.44 5.32 -10.44
N TYR A 265 6.78 4.41 -11.16
CA TYR A 265 5.93 3.37 -10.60
C TYR A 265 6.63 2.01 -10.51
N GLY A 266 7.93 1.95 -10.80
CA GLY A 266 8.72 0.72 -10.81
C GLY A 266 8.44 -0.20 -12.00
N LEU A 267 7.86 0.34 -13.08
CA LEU A 267 7.62 -0.37 -14.33
C LEU A 267 8.56 0.14 -15.43
N GLN A 268 9.02 -0.76 -16.28
CA GLN A 268 9.85 -0.46 -17.45
C GLN A 268 8.98 -0.52 -18.69
N ARG A 269 9.01 0.55 -19.47
CA ARG A 269 8.45 0.57 -20.82
C ARG A 269 9.38 -0.18 -21.76
N THR A 270 8.89 -1.21 -22.44
CA THR A 270 9.71 -2.07 -23.32
C THR A 270 9.44 -1.90 -24.79
N ARG A 271 8.20 -1.56 -25.16
CA ARG A 271 7.79 -1.39 -26.56
C ARG A 271 6.88 -0.18 -26.70
N ILE A 272 7.00 0.49 -27.84
CA ILE A 272 6.07 1.52 -28.32
C ILE A 272 5.79 1.22 -29.78
N ALA A 273 4.52 1.00 -30.12
CA ALA A 273 4.06 0.91 -31.49
C ALA A 273 3.21 2.15 -31.80
N ASN A 274 3.61 2.91 -32.83
CA ASN A 274 2.83 4.01 -33.40
C ASN A 274 2.21 3.53 -34.71
N GLY A 275 1.14 2.74 -34.61
CA GLY A 275 0.50 2.13 -35.77
C GLY A 275 -0.61 2.98 -36.37
N PHE A 276 -1.36 3.74 -35.58
CA PHE A 276 -2.48 4.54 -36.10
C PHE A 276 -1.99 5.83 -36.81
N PRO A 277 -2.62 6.28 -37.92
CA PRO A 277 -3.68 5.60 -38.68
C PRO A 277 -3.13 4.61 -39.73
N ASN A 278 -1.81 4.59 -39.96
CA ASN A 278 -1.23 3.99 -41.16
C ASN A 278 -1.05 2.46 -41.13
N LYS A 279 -1.21 1.82 -39.96
CA LYS A 279 -1.01 0.38 -39.75
C LYS A 279 -2.21 -0.20 -39.00
N LYS A 280 -2.75 -1.28 -39.56
CA LYS A 280 -3.84 -2.09 -38.97
C LYS A 280 -3.55 -2.59 -37.54
N ALA A 281 -2.29 -2.57 -37.11
CA ALA A 281 -1.88 -3.00 -35.77
C ALA A 281 -2.09 -1.95 -34.67
N GLY A 282 -2.51 -0.72 -34.98
CA GLY A 282 -2.86 0.31 -34.00
C GLY A 282 -1.69 0.79 -33.12
N ASN A 283 -1.97 1.65 -32.14
CA ASN A 283 -0.98 2.06 -31.15
C ASN A 283 -0.95 1.11 -29.96
N MET A 284 0.24 0.97 -29.36
CA MET A 284 0.44 0.10 -28.19
C MET A 284 1.67 0.53 -27.40
N ILE A 285 1.59 0.45 -26.07
CA ILE A 285 2.76 0.45 -25.18
C ILE A 285 2.79 -0.83 -24.37
N SER A 286 3.94 -1.51 -24.32
CA SER A 286 4.18 -2.63 -23.42
C SER A 286 4.97 -2.16 -22.21
N VAL A 287 4.52 -2.52 -21.00
CA VAL A 287 5.22 -2.25 -19.74
C VAL A 287 5.41 -3.52 -18.94
N LYS A 288 6.51 -3.63 -18.20
CA LYS A 288 6.80 -4.80 -17.35
C LYS A 288 7.49 -4.41 -16.06
N THR A 289 7.56 -5.34 -15.12
CA THR A 289 8.44 -5.19 -13.95
C THR A 289 9.89 -5.53 -14.32
N LYS A 290 10.86 -4.99 -13.57
CA LYS A 290 12.28 -5.39 -13.75
C LYS A 290 12.59 -6.84 -13.39
N PHE A 291 11.64 -7.56 -12.79
CA PHE A 291 11.83 -8.90 -12.22
C PHE A 291 11.24 -10.01 -13.09
N SER A 292 10.62 -9.68 -14.23
CA SER A 292 9.95 -10.67 -15.08
C SER A 292 9.89 -10.25 -16.53
N ASN A 293 9.60 -11.24 -17.38
CA ASN A 293 9.32 -11.06 -18.80
C ASN A 293 7.81 -10.95 -19.11
N ILE A 294 6.93 -11.08 -18.12
CA ILE A 294 5.50 -10.80 -18.29
C ILE A 294 5.30 -9.30 -18.49
N TYR A 295 4.57 -8.95 -19.53
CA TYR A 295 4.22 -7.57 -19.87
C TYR A 295 2.73 -7.32 -19.69
N CYS A 296 2.39 -6.05 -19.52
CA CYS A 296 1.06 -5.54 -19.74
C CYS A 296 1.10 -4.74 -21.03
N ASP A 297 0.29 -5.16 -22.01
CA ASP A 297 0.08 -4.43 -23.24
C ASP A 297 -1.10 -3.47 -23.05
N ILE A 298 -0.83 -2.20 -23.34
CA ILE A 298 -1.79 -1.10 -23.29
C ILE A 298 -2.07 -0.70 -24.73
N TYR A 299 -3.20 -1.14 -25.26
CA TYR A 299 -3.65 -0.83 -26.62
C TYR A 299 -4.45 0.46 -26.67
N THR A 300 -4.59 1.00 -27.89
CA THR A 300 -5.58 2.04 -28.19
C THR A 300 -6.62 1.52 -29.17
N ASN A 301 -7.88 1.84 -28.94
CA ASN A 301 -8.98 1.56 -29.88
C ASN A 301 -9.60 2.88 -30.40
N PRO A 302 -9.95 2.99 -31.69
CA PRO A 302 -10.69 4.13 -32.25
C PRO A 302 -12.06 4.41 -31.61
N ALA A 303 -12.67 3.45 -30.91
CA ALA A 303 -13.92 3.62 -30.19
C ALA A 303 -13.76 3.13 -28.75
N PHE A 304 -14.60 3.62 -27.83
CA PHE A 304 -14.58 3.23 -26.43
C PHE A 304 -15.93 2.62 -26.01
N PRO A 305 -15.96 1.45 -25.35
CA PRO A 305 -17.21 0.79 -24.98
C PRO A 305 -17.86 1.47 -23.78
N LEU A 306 -19.19 1.40 -23.72
CA LEU A 306 -19.89 1.49 -22.44
C LEU A 306 -19.32 0.42 -21.50
N LEU A 307 -19.18 0.74 -20.23
CA LEU A 307 -18.48 -0.11 -19.28
C LEU A 307 -19.45 -0.87 -18.36
N ASP A 308 -19.05 -2.09 -18.02
CA ASP A 308 -19.53 -2.85 -16.88
C ASP A 308 -18.33 -3.15 -15.95
N ASN A 309 -18.58 -3.78 -14.81
CA ASN A 309 -17.57 -4.05 -13.80
C ASN A 309 -17.44 -5.54 -13.50
N LYS A 310 -16.20 -6.00 -13.35
CA LYS A 310 -15.87 -7.34 -12.87
C LYS A 310 -14.97 -7.27 -11.64
N ILE A 311 -15.35 -7.98 -10.57
CA ILE A 311 -14.51 -8.11 -9.39
C ILE A 311 -13.56 -9.30 -9.57
N LEU A 312 -12.25 -9.04 -9.51
CA LEU A 312 -11.21 -10.06 -9.51
C LEU A 312 -10.28 -9.81 -8.33
N ASN A 313 -10.02 -10.85 -7.53
CA ASN A 313 -9.14 -10.75 -6.35
C ASN A 313 -9.50 -9.59 -5.40
N GLY A 314 -10.78 -9.22 -5.34
CA GLY A 314 -11.28 -8.14 -4.49
C GLY A 314 -11.06 -6.72 -5.03
N LYS A 315 -10.60 -6.53 -6.27
CA LYS A 315 -10.61 -5.24 -6.98
C LYS A 315 -11.67 -5.26 -8.10
N SER A 316 -12.38 -4.14 -8.27
CA SER A 316 -13.24 -3.92 -9.43
C SER A 316 -12.42 -3.50 -10.65
N TYR A 317 -12.78 -4.04 -11.80
CA TYR A 317 -12.17 -3.70 -13.08
C TYR A 317 -13.24 -3.39 -14.12
N ASN A 318 -12.97 -2.37 -14.94
CA ASN A 318 -13.79 -2.02 -16.09
C ASN A 318 -13.66 -3.09 -17.18
N ILE A 319 -14.80 -3.59 -17.65
CA ILE A 319 -14.92 -4.50 -18.79
C ILE A 319 -15.91 -3.90 -19.80
N PRO A 320 -15.86 -4.28 -21.08
CA PRO A 320 -16.85 -3.83 -22.05
C PRO A 320 -18.26 -4.32 -21.65
N LEU A 321 -19.26 -3.44 -21.68
CA LEU A 321 -20.65 -3.82 -21.50
C LEU A 321 -21.03 -4.86 -22.56
N ASN A 322 -21.75 -5.91 -22.17
CA ASN A 322 -22.01 -7.06 -23.04
C ASN A 322 -20.71 -7.73 -23.54
N SER A 323 -19.81 -8.03 -22.59
CA SER A 323 -18.51 -8.66 -22.85
C SER A 323 -18.61 -9.99 -23.62
N GLU A 324 -19.72 -10.72 -23.51
CA GLU A 324 -19.90 -11.95 -24.28
C GLU A 324 -19.96 -11.69 -25.78
N LEU A 325 -20.75 -10.69 -26.21
CA LEU A 325 -20.80 -10.28 -27.62
C LEU A 325 -19.46 -9.72 -28.08
N TYR A 326 -18.80 -8.91 -27.24
CA TYR A 326 -17.46 -8.37 -27.51
C TYR A 326 -16.46 -9.51 -27.80
N LEU A 327 -16.41 -10.52 -26.93
CA LEU A 327 -15.55 -11.69 -27.09
C LEU A 327 -15.95 -12.55 -28.30
N THR A 328 -17.24 -12.65 -28.63
CA THR A 328 -17.71 -13.32 -29.84
C THR A 328 -17.17 -12.64 -31.11
N GLN A 329 -17.13 -11.31 -31.16
CA GLN A 329 -16.52 -10.60 -32.29
C GLN A 329 -15.00 -10.82 -32.39
N LEU A 330 -14.31 -10.88 -31.24
CA LEU A 330 -12.85 -11.07 -31.21
C LEU A 330 -12.38 -12.48 -31.53
N TYR A 331 -13.10 -13.50 -31.04
CA TYR A 331 -12.64 -14.89 -30.99
C TYR A 331 -13.61 -15.90 -31.64
N GLY A 332 -14.85 -15.50 -31.91
CA GLY A 332 -15.93 -16.40 -32.32
C GLY A 332 -16.40 -17.26 -31.14
N ASN A 333 -16.16 -18.58 -31.20
CA ASN A 333 -16.54 -19.53 -30.16
C ASN A 333 -15.54 -19.51 -28.99
N TRP A 334 -15.52 -18.41 -28.24
CA TRP A 334 -14.58 -18.17 -27.15
C TRP A 334 -14.83 -19.04 -25.91
N GLN A 335 -16.06 -19.54 -25.75
CA GLN A 335 -16.45 -20.39 -24.63
C GLN A 335 -15.68 -21.71 -24.63
N ARG A 336 -15.27 -22.20 -25.82
CA ARG A 336 -14.43 -23.38 -25.94
C ARG A 336 -12.95 -22.97 -25.95
N PRO A 337 -12.11 -23.50 -25.04
CA PRO A 337 -10.68 -23.23 -25.04
C PRO A 337 -10.04 -23.55 -26.40
N SER A 338 -9.26 -22.61 -26.92
CA SER A 338 -8.47 -22.80 -28.14
C SER A 338 -7.13 -22.07 -28.03
N ARG A 339 -6.26 -22.26 -29.02
CA ARG A 339 -5.00 -21.51 -29.17
C ARG A 339 -5.15 -20.26 -30.05
N ARG A 340 -6.39 -19.83 -30.35
CA ARG A 340 -6.64 -18.65 -31.19
C ARG A 340 -6.38 -17.37 -30.39
N HIS A 341 -5.65 -16.45 -31.02
CA HIS A 341 -5.50 -15.08 -30.54
C HIS A 341 -6.69 -14.21 -31.00
N ALA A 342 -6.86 -13.05 -30.36
CA ALA A 342 -7.86 -12.08 -30.79
C ALA A 342 -7.60 -11.65 -32.24
N ASN A 343 -8.65 -11.56 -33.04
CA ASN A 343 -8.53 -11.12 -34.42
C ASN A 343 -8.10 -9.63 -34.45
N THR A 344 -6.94 -9.33 -35.03
CA THR A 344 -6.40 -7.96 -35.09
C THR A 344 -7.33 -6.97 -35.78
N ILE A 345 -8.11 -7.41 -36.78
CA ILE A 345 -9.04 -6.55 -37.52
C ILE A 345 -10.16 -6.05 -36.59
N PHE A 346 -10.67 -6.93 -35.73
CA PHE A 346 -11.71 -6.57 -34.76
C PHE A 346 -11.11 -5.83 -33.57
N HIS A 347 -9.96 -6.29 -33.05
CA HIS A 347 -9.33 -5.69 -31.88
C HIS A 347 -8.79 -4.27 -32.11
N ARG A 348 -8.14 -4.00 -33.25
CA ARG A 348 -7.36 -2.77 -33.46
C ARG A 348 -7.71 -1.99 -34.73
N GLY A 349 -8.61 -2.51 -35.56
CA GLY A 349 -9.13 -1.85 -36.74
C GLY A 349 -10.60 -1.48 -36.57
N ASN A 350 -11.26 -1.13 -37.67
CA ASN A 350 -12.70 -0.83 -37.65
C ASN A 350 -13.58 -2.09 -37.61
N GLY A 351 -13.02 -3.29 -37.43
CA GLY A 351 -13.78 -4.53 -37.45
C GLY A 351 -14.87 -4.54 -36.36
N LEU A 352 -14.49 -4.22 -35.13
CA LEU A 352 -15.45 -4.13 -34.02
C LEU A 352 -16.34 -2.88 -34.11
N VAL A 353 -15.77 -1.76 -34.59
CA VAL A 353 -16.52 -0.51 -34.87
C VAL A 353 -17.69 -0.75 -35.83
N ASN A 354 -17.48 -1.59 -36.85
CA ASN A 354 -18.49 -1.91 -37.88
C ASN A 354 -19.22 -3.24 -37.61
N SER A 355 -19.04 -3.82 -36.43
CA SER A 355 -19.67 -5.09 -36.05
C SER A 355 -21.02 -4.89 -35.37
N GLU A 356 -21.69 -6.01 -35.04
CA GLU A 356 -22.86 -6.00 -34.18
C GLU A 356 -22.61 -5.42 -32.79
N TYR A 357 -21.35 -5.34 -32.33
CA TYR A 357 -21.02 -4.74 -31.06
C TYR A 357 -21.13 -3.20 -31.06
N SER A 358 -21.23 -2.56 -32.23
CA SER A 358 -21.21 -1.10 -32.40
C SER A 358 -22.27 -0.32 -31.60
N LYS A 359 -23.38 -0.97 -31.27
CA LYS A 359 -24.47 -0.45 -30.41
C LYS A 359 -24.07 -0.24 -28.94
N PHE A 360 -22.92 -0.79 -28.50
CA PHE A 360 -22.42 -0.67 -27.13
C PHE A 360 -21.25 0.32 -27.01
N TRP A 361 -20.99 1.13 -28.04
CA TRP A 361 -20.04 2.23 -27.93
C TRP A 361 -20.58 3.38 -27.10
N ASP A 362 -19.70 3.93 -26.27
CA ASP A 362 -19.96 5.14 -25.52
C ASP A 362 -19.90 6.34 -26.47
N LYS A 363 -21.01 7.07 -26.53
CA LYS A 363 -21.19 8.20 -27.45
C LYS A 363 -20.46 9.46 -26.98
N ASP A 364 -19.97 9.47 -25.75
CA ASP A 364 -19.16 10.57 -25.22
C ASP A 364 -17.73 10.52 -25.78
N PHE A 365 -17.33 9.42 -26.43
CA PHE A 365 -16.06 9.28 -27.12
C PHE A 365 -16.24 9.37 -28.64
N GLU A 366 -15.37 10.16 -29.28
CA GLU A 366 -15.29 10.22 -30.75
C GLU A 366 -14.89 8.85 -31.32
N ILE A 367 -15.56 8.41 -32.38
CA ILE A 367 -15.15 7.21 -33.12
C ILE A 367 -14.19 7.62 -34.25
N PHE A 368 -12.90 7.32 -34.09
CA PHE A 368 -11.89 7.60 -35.10
C PHE A 368 -11.99 6.65 -36.29
N LYS A 369 -11.74 7.16 -37.51
CA LYS A 369 -11.67 6.33 -38.73
C LYS A 369 -10.26 5.74 -38.86
N CYS A 370 -10.17 4.41 -38.90
CA CYS A 370 -8.91 3.67 -39.17
C CYS A 370 -8.76 3.25 -40.63
#